data_AF-A0ABC8RNB7-F1
#
_entry.id   AF-A0ABC8RNB7-F1
#
_cell.length_a   1.000
_cell.length_b   1.000
_cell.length_c   1.000
_cell.angle_alpha   90.00
_cell.angle_beta   90.00
_cell.angle_gamma   90.00
#
_symmetry.space_group_name_H-M   'P 1'
#
loop_
_entity.id
_entity.type
_entity.pdbx_description
1 polymer ?
#
loop_
_entity_poly.entity_id
_entity_poly.type
_entity_poly.pdbx_seq_one_letter_code
_entity_poly.pdbx_strand_id
1 'polypeptide(L)'
;MAALQLAISNSTRTVSIKFPLCSPTQLSLTPTRKLSFEVCSSVQEIAVEEKPEKTQQPDQRRKLFVLNLPWSYAVADIKNLFGECGTVVDVEFIKQKDGKNRGFAFVTMASAEEAQAVIEKFDSNELLGRIIRIEFAKRFKKPLRSPPAPASPPPRETRHKLYVSNLAWKARSTHLRELFSANFEPVSARVVFDSPSGRSGGYGFVSFATKEEAEAALSALDGKELLGRPISLKISEKNIDEPAKKEEGMTDEQPAVID
;
A
#
# COMPACT_ATOMS: atom_id res chain seq x y z
N MET A 1 -11.69 58.03 65.15
CA MET A 1 -11.75 58.53 63.76
C MET A 1 -12.36 57.43 62.90
N ALA A 2 -13.65 57.50 62.59
CA ALA A 2 -14.35 56.49 61.77
C ALA A 2 -14.68 57.10 60.41
N ALA A 3 -14.32 56.39 59.34
CA ALA A 3 -14.63 56.74 57.96
C ALA A 3 -15.80 55.89 57.47
N LEU A 4 -16.71 56.52 56.73
CA LEU A 4 -17.81 55.87 56.02
C LEU A 4 -17.85 56.37 54.57
N GLN A 5 -18.12 55.43 53.70
CA GLN A 5 -18.15 55.48 52.25
C GLN A 5 -19.62 55.44 51.80
N LEU A 6 -20.00 56.14 50.71
CA LEU A 6 -20.88 55.62 49.64
C LEU A 6 -21.22 56.63 48.52
N ALA A 7 -21.38 56.03 47.32
CA ALA A 7 -22.18 56.41 46.13
C ALA A 7 -21.69 57.59 45.24
N ILE A 8 -21.94 57.68 43.92
CA ILE A 8 -23.14 57.38 43.12
C ILE A 8 -22.82 57.11 41.61
N SER A 9 -23.50 56.10 41.03
CA SER A 9 -24.20 55.91 39.73
C SER A 9 -23.81 56.50 38.33
N ASN A 10 -24.31 55.73 37.33
CA ASN A 10 -24.76 56.02 35.94
C ASN A 10 -23.74 55.98 34.78
N SER A 11 -23.89 55.01 33.88
CA SER A 11 -24.33 55.21 32.49
C SER A 11 -24.04 54.01 31.58
N THR A 12 -24.98 53.74 30.70
CA THR A 12 -25.06 52.69 29.68
C THR A 12 -23.93 52.75 28.63
N ARG A 13 -23.41 51.60 28.17
CA ARG A 13 -22.90 51.44 26.79
C ARG A 13 -23.30 50.10 26.18
N THR A 14 -24.19 50.22 25.22
CA THR A 14 -24.68 49.22 24.26
C THR A 14 -23.61 48.90 23.22
N VAL A 15 -23.38 47.63 22.89
CA VAL A 15 -23.00 47.21 21.52
C VAL A 15 -23.67 45.86 21.23
N SER A 16 -24.50 45.85 20.20
CA SER A 16 -25.20 44.68 19.68
C SER A 16 -24.43 44.08 18.50
N ILE A 17 -24.32 42.75 18.42
CA ILE A 17 -24.03 42.06 17.16
C ILE A 17 -24.98 40.87 17.01
N LYS A 18 -25.66 40.86 15.86
CA LYS A 18 -26.73 39.95 15.44
C LYS A 18 -26.20 38.55 15.12
N PHE A 19 -26.92 37.52 15.57
CA PHE A 19 -26.91 36.20 14.95
C PHE A 19 -28.31 35.89 14.40
N PRO A 20 -28.43 35.33 13.18
CA PRO A 20 -29.72 35.06 12.56
C PRO A 20 -30.42 33.84 13.18
N LEU A 21 -31.74 33.98 13.23
CA LEU A 21 -32.79 33.01 13.55
C LEU A 21 -32.49 31.57 13.15
N CYS A 22 -32.76 30.61 14.05
CA CYS A 22 -33.93 29.73 13.94
C CYS A 22 -34.10 28.92 15.24
N SER A 23 -35.35 28.74 15.63
CA SER A 23 -35.87 28.26 16.92
C SER A 23 -36.11 26.72 16.92
N PRO A 24 -36.94 26.16 17.82
CA PRO A 24 -36.58 25.76 19.19
C PRO A 24 -36.96 24.29 19.46
N THR A 25 -36.27 23.53 20.31
CA THR A 25 -36.97 22.39 20.95
C THR A 25 -36.43 22.01 22.32
N GLN A 26 -37.23 22.40 23.31
CA GLN A 26 -37.52 21.77 24.60
C GLN A 26 -36.42 21.57 25.65
N LEU A 27 -36.45 22.54 26.57
CA LEU A 27 -36.42 22.34 28.01
C LEU A 27 -37.20 21.09 28.47
N SER A 28 -36.63 20.34 29.39
CA SER A 28 -37.39 19.90 30.56
C SER A 28 -36.48 19.82 31.78
N LEU A 29 -36.59 20.86 32.60
CA LEU A 29 -36.19 20.88 34.00
C LEU A 29 -36.97 19.82 34.77
N THR A 30 -36.29 19.07 35.64
CA THR A 30 -36.88 18.78 36.95
C THR A 30 -35.84 18.89 38.07
N PRO A 31 -36.30 19.26 39.27
CA PRO A 31 -35.49 19.82 40.32
C PRO A 31 -35.11 18.73 41.32
N THR A 32 -34.01 18.90 42.05
CA THR A 32 -34.03 18.87 43.52
C THR A 32 -32.61 18.94 44.09
N ARG A 33 -32.45 19.93 44.96
CA ARG A 33 -31.69 19.85 46.22
C ARG A 33 -30.24 19.34 46.15
N LYS A 34 -29.31 20.27 46.08
CA LYS A 34 -28.51 20.78 47.22
C LYS A 34 -27.37 21.64 46.68
N LEU A 35 -27.35 22.91 47.10
CA LEU A 35 -26.15 23.75 47.04
C LEU A 35 -25.43 23.59 48.37
N SER A 36 -24.34 22.83 48.37
CA SER A 36 -23.28 22.96 49.36
C SER A 36 -22.12 23.67 48.69
N PHE A 37 -21.78 24.84 49.23
CA PHE A 37 -20.56 25.56 48.89
C PHE A 37 -19.42 24.95 49.69
N GLU A 38 -18.39 24.46 49.00
CA GLU A 38 -17.10 24.18 49.61
C GLU A 38 -16.02 24.76 48.69
N VAL A 39 -15.38 25.83 49.14
CA VAL A 39 -14.18 26.37 48.52
C VAL A 39 -13.02 25.56 49.08
N CYS A 40 -12.45 24.68 48.27
CA CYS A 40 -11.15 24.08 48.58
C CYS A 40 -10.29 24.03 47.32
N SER A 41 -9.21 24.80 47.38
CA SER A 41 -8.05 24.74 46.49
C SER A 41 -7.66 23.30 46.23
N SER A 42 -7.87 22.83 45.02
CA SER A 42 -7.31 21.57 44.54
C SER A 42 -6.88 21.77 43.10
N VAL A 43 -5.57 21.55 42.92
CA VAL A 43 -4.89 21.33 41.65
C VAL A 43 -5.82 20.52 40.75
N GLN A 44 -6.26 21.12 39.64
CA GLN A 44 -6.87 20.33 38.58
C GLN A 44 -5.74 19.50 37.98
N GLU A 45 -5.60 18.28 38.49
CA GLU A 45 -5.15 17.14 37.70
C GLU A 45 -5.87 17.23 36.37
N ILE A 46 -5.10 17.55 35.33
CA ILE A 46 -5.48 17.19 33.98
C ILE A 46 -5.37 15.66 34.00
N ALA A 47 -6.46 15.00 34.36
CA ALA A 47 -6.71 13.62 33.99
C ALA A 47 -6.71 13.62 32.46
N VAL A 48 -5.52 13.42 31.89
CA VAL A 48 -5.39 12.94 30.53
C VAL A 48 -6.07 11.58 30.57
N GLU A 49 -7.32 11.54 30.14
CA GLU A 49 -8.03 10.31 29.84
C GLU A 49 -7.14 9.53 28.87
N GLU A 50 -6.45 8.53 29.40
CA GLU A 50 -5.79 7.48 28.64
C GLU A 50 -6.86 6.76 27.84
N LYS A 51 -7.11 7.27 26.65
CA LYS A 51 -7.85 6.56 25.63
C LYS A 51 -6.96 5.39 25.20
N PRO A 52 -7.41 4.13 25.35
CA PRO A 52 -6.59 2.98 24.97
C PRO A 52 -6.48 2.99 23.44
N GLU A 53 -5.38 3.53 22.93
CA GLU A 53 -5.13 3.61 21.51
C GLU A 53 -4.66 2.24 21.02
N LYS A 54 -5.67 1.48 20.56
CA LYS A 54 -5.63 0.39 19.57
C LYS A 54 -4.29 -0.32 19.46
N THR A 55 -4.26 -1.56 19.93
CA THR A 55 -3.27 -2.62 19.70
C THR A 55 -2.72 -2.61 18.27
N GLN A 56 -1.66 -1.84 18.04
CA GLN A 56 -0.85 -1.89 16.83
C GLN A 56 0.36 -2.74 17.15
N GLN A 57 0.59 -3.73 16.28
CA GLN A 57 1.55 -4.82 16.42
C GLN A 57 2.91 -4.35 17.00
N PRO A 58 3.54 -5.13 17.89
CA PRO A 58 4.75 -4.75 18.61
C PRO A 58 5.93 -4.37 17.70
N ASP A 59 5.90 -4.77 16.43
CA ASP A 59 6.94 -4.43 15.45
C ASP A 59 6.96 -2.95 15.05
N GLN A 60 5.83 -2.24 15.11
CA GLN A 60 5.73 -0.87 14.58
C GLN A 60 6.32 0.17 15.54
N ARG A 61 6.26 -0.09 16.85
CA ARG A 61 6.82 0.79 17.89
C ARG A 61 8.31 0.55 18.13
N ARG A 62 8.88 -0.51 17.58
CA ARG A 62 10.30 -0.87 17.73
C ARG A 62 11.18 -0.33 16.63
N LYS A 63 10.62 0.03 15.47
CA LYS A 63 11.38 0.53 14.34
C LYS A 63 11.31 2.05 14.28
N LEU A 64 12.46 2.68 14.29
CA LEU A 64 12.68 4.12 14.18
C LEU A 64 13.11 4.48 12.77
N PHE A 65 12.68 5.66 12.33
CA PHE A 65 13.09 6.30 11.09
C PHE A 65 13.83 7.58 11.42
N VAL A 66 15.11 7.60 11.10
CA VAL A 66 16.00 8.73 11.36
C VAL A 66 16.22 9.47 10.06
N LEU A 67 15.86 10.75 10.02
CA LEU A 67 16.07 11.65 8.90
C LEU A 67 17.20 12.65 9.19
N ASN A 68 17.73 13.19 8.10
CA ASN A 68 18.74 14.24 8.09
C ASN A 68 20.05 13.86 8.82
N LEU A 69 20.39 12.57 8.80
CA LEU A 69 21.67 12.08 9.31
C LEU A 69 22.84 12.68 8.50
N PRO A 70 23.92 13.11 9.16
CA PRO A 70 25.15 13.49 8.48
C PRO A 70 25.74 12.31 7.69
N TRP A 71 26.35 12.61 6.54
CA TRP A 71 26.87 11.58 5.63
C TRP A 71 28.08 10.81 6.18
N SER A 72 28.74 11.38 7.19
CA SER A 72 29.87 10.75 7.89
C SER A 72 29.43 9.60 8.80
N TYR A 73 28.16 9.55 9.21
CA TYR A 73 27.71 8.53 10.16
C TYR A 73 27.52 7.18 9.47
N ALA A 74 28.15 6.17 10.06
CA ALA A 74 28.05 4.78 9.67
C ALA A 74 27.19 3.98 10.66
N VAL A 75 27.07 2.67 10.41
CA VAL A 75 26.33 1.73 11.27
C VAL A 75 26.86 1.71 12.69
N ALA A 76 28.19 1.80 12.86
CA ALA A 76 28.81 1.81 14.18
C ALA A 76 28.40 3.05 14.99
N ASP A 77 28.41 4.23 14.37
CA ASP A 77 28.09 5.49 15.07
C ASP A 77 26.63 5.53 15.53
N ILE A 78 25.71 5.04 14.70
CA ILE A 78 24.29 4.92 15.05
C ILE A 78 24.08 3.92 16.20
N LYS A 79 24.79 2.78 16.18
CA LYS A 79 24.74 1.81 17.28
C LYS A 79 25.28 2.39 18.58
N ASN A 80 26.33 3.21 18.51
CA ASN A 80 26.92 3.86 19.68
C ASN A 80 25.97 4.93 20.25
N LEU A 81 25.41 5.80 19.38
CA LEU A 81 24.48 6.85 19.80
C LEU A 81 23.20 6.28 20.43
N PHE A 82 22.54 5.35 19.75
CA PHE A 82 21.30 4.76 20.27
C PHE A 82 21.55 3.70 21.35
N GLY A 83 22.78 3.18 21.44
CA GLY A 83 23.26 2.33 22.52
C GLY A 83 23.15 2.97 23.90
N GLU A 84 23.20 4.31 23.98
CA GLU A 84 23.00 5.05 25.23
C GLU A 84 21.56 4.96 25.76
N CYS A 85 20.58 4.71 24.87
CA CYS A 85 19.16 4.66 25.21
C CYS A 85 18.57 3.26 25.14
N GLY A 86 19.21 2.30 24.47
CA GLY A 86 18.71 0.94 24.36
C GLY A 86 19.54 0.01 23.49
N THR A 87 19.06 -1.21 23.31
CA THR A 87 19.76 -2.23 22.51
C THR A 87 19.28 -2.17 21.05
N VAL A 88 20.19 -1.84 20.15
CA VAL A 88 19.91 -1.80 18.70
C VAL A 88 20.06 -3.18 18.07
N VAL A 89 18.96 -3.73 17.54
CA VAL A 89 18.91 -5.03 16.87
C VAL A 89 19.46 -4.94 15.44
N ASP A 90 18.96 -3.97 14.68
CA ASP A 90 19.31 -3.83 13.26
C ASP A 90 19.36 -2.36 12.83
N VAL A 91 20.25 -2.03 11.91
CA VAL A 91 20.42 -0.68 11.35
C VAL A 91 20.53 -0.77 9.84
N GLU A 92 19.53 -0.23 9.15
CA GLU A 92 19.40 -0.26 7.70
C GLU A 92 19.52 1.16 7.13
N PHE A 93 20.62 1.44 6.42
CA PHE A 93 20.79 2.70 5.69
C PHE A 93 20.23 2.59 4.28
N ILE A 94 19.47 3.59 3.86
CA ILE A 94 19.08 3.70 2.46
C ILE A 94 20.09 4.57 1.73
N LYS A 95 20.85 3.92 0.85
CA LYS A 95 21.81 4.57 -0.04
C LYS A 95 21.12 5.05 -1.31
N GLN A 96 21.68 6.10 -1.92
CA GLN A 96 21.30 6.55 -3.25
C GLN A 96 21.86 5.58 -4.30
N LYS A 97 21.34 5.65 -5.53
CA LYS A 97 21.91 4.90 -6.67
C LYS A 97 23.39 5.23 -6.90
N ASP A 98 23.82 6.43 -6.49
CA ASP A 98 25.19 6.92 -6.60
C ASP A 98 26.10 6.44 -5.44
N GLY A 99 25.63 5.51 -4.60
CA GLY A 99 26.37 4.97 -3.45
C GLY A 99 26.50 5.91 -2.24
N LYS A 100 26.15 7.19 -2.39
CA LYS A 100 26.11 8.15 -1.28
C LYS A 100 24.95 7.85 -0.33
N ASN A 101 25.17 8.05 0.98
CA ASN A 101 24.12 7.90 2.00
C ASN A 101 23.10 9.02 1.82
N ARG A 102 21.80 8.70 1.69
CA ARG A 102 20.77 9.74 1.50
C ARG A 102 20.47 10.55 2.78
N GLY A 103 21.21 10.30 3.86
CA GLY A 103 21.00 10.94 5.16
C GLY A 103 19.76 10.41 5.88
N PHE A 104 19.35 9.18 5.61
CA PHE A 104 18.30 8.52 6.38
C PHE A 104 18.63 7.05 6.64
N ALA A 105 18.21 6.61 7.83
CA ALA A 105 18.42 5.27 8.33
C ALA A 105 17.16 4.76 9.03
N PHE A 106 17.00 3.45 9.00
CA PHE A 106 16.00 2.75 9.78
C PHE A 106 16.71 1.98 10.88
N VAL A 107 16.25 2.14 12.11
CA VAL A 107 16.85 1.49 13.28
C VAL A 107 15.79 0.64 13.93
N THR A 108 16.10 -0.62 14.21
CA THR A 108 15.21 -1.53 14.93
C THR A 108 15.75 -1.68 16.35
N MET A 109 15.02 -1.17 17.33
CA MET A 109 15.30 -1.30 18.75
C MET A 109 14.78 -2.65 19.29
N ALA A 110 15.37 -3.13 20.38
CA ALA A 110 14.91 -4.35 21.04
C ALA A 110 13.55 -4.12 21.73
N SER A 111 13.39 -2.99 22.41
CA SER A 111 12.15 -2.59 23.09
C SER A 111 11.49 -1.38 22.43
N ALA A 112 10.16 -1.31 22.54
CA ALA A 112 9.37 -0.17 22.10
C ALA A 112 9.56 1.05 23.03
N GLU A 113 9.83 0.80 24.32
CA GLU A 113 10.08 1.83 25.32
C GLU A 113 11.43 2.52 25.08
N GLU A 114 12.47 1.73 24.76
CA GLU A 114 13.78 2.25 24.33
C GLU A 114 13.65 3.13 23.08
N ALA A 115 12.81 2.72 22.12
CA ALA A 115 12.56 3.49 20.92
C ALA A 115 11.90 4.84 21.20
N GLN A 116 10.97 4.90 22.17
CA GLN A 116 10.36 6.16 22.63
C GLN A 116 11.39 7.09 23.27
N ALA A 117 12.21 6.57 24.18
CA ALA A 117 13.24 7.36 24.85
C ALA A 117 14.26 7.96 23.87
N VAL A 118 14.58 7.23 22.78
CA VAL A 118 15.43 7.74 21.70
C VAL A 118 14.79 8.94 21.00
N ILE A 119 13.50 8.86 20.66
CA ILE A 119 12.80 9.96 19.99
C ILE A 119 12.81 11.20 20.89
N GLU A 120 12.47 11.05 22.16
CA GLU A 120 12.38 12.19 23.09
C GLU A 120 13.73 12.88 23.32
N LYS A 121 14.83 12.12 23.31
CA LYS A 121 16.18 12.65 23.58
C LYS A 121 16.90 13.15 22.33
N PHE A 122 16.74 12.47 21.21
CA PHE A 122 17.53 12.71 19.99
C PHE A 122 16.72 13.35 18.87
N ASP A 123 15.40 13.48 18.99
CA ASP A 123 14.65 14.29 18.03
C ASP A 123 15.09 15.76 18.12
N SER A 124 15.33 16.35 16.96
CA SER A 124 15.84 17.71 16.80
C SER A 124 17.23 17.98 17.37
N ASN A 125 18.07 16.96 17.57
CA ASN A 125 19.45 17.15 18.01
C ASN A 125 20.38 17.62 16.87
N GLU A 126 21.37 18.47 17.16
CA GLU A 126 22.30 19.02 16.17
C GLU A 126 23.57 18.17 16.06
N LEU A 127 23.69 17.39 14.97
CA LEU A 127 24.88 16.61 14.64
C LEU A 127 25.61 17.22 13.44
N LEU A 128 26.82 17.73 13.64
CA LEU A 128 27.67 18.33 12.58
C LEU A 128 26.95 19.46 11.81
N GLY A 129 26.18 20.29 12.54
CA GLY A 129 25.40 21.39 11.95
C GLY A 129 24.15 20.93 11.19
N ARG A 130 23.71 19.68 11.39
CA ARG A 130 22.47 19.13 10.84
C ARG A 130 21.56 18.67 11.96
N ILE A 131 20.32 19.13 11.94
CA ILE A 131 19.30 18.73 12.90
C ILE A 131 18.78 17.35 12.51
N ILE A 132 19.10 16.32 13.28
CA ILE A 132 18.50 15.00 13.07
C ILE A 132 17.04 15.01 13.51
N ARG A 133 16.21 14.24 12.81
CA ARG A 133 14.81 14.03 13.18
C ARG A 133 14.54 12.54 13.33
N ILE A 134 13.86 12.15 14.40
CA ILE A 134 13.56 10.75 14.66
C ILE A 134 12.04 10.60 14.79
N GLU A 135 11.48 9.74 13.95
CA GLU A 135 10.05 9.41 13.99
C GLU A 135 9.91 7.89 14.12
N PHE A 136 8.76 7.41 14.60
CA PHE A 136 8.39 6.01 14.41
C PHE A 136 8.37 5.69 12.92
N ALA A 137 9.01 4.58 12.55
CA ALA A 137 9.04 4.16 11.17
C ALA A 137 7.62 3.78 10.72
N LYS A 138 7.05 4.62 9.84
CA LYS A 138 5.89 4.24 9.04
C LYS A 138 6.22 2.94 8.34
N ARG A 139 5.26 2.01 8.26
CA ARG A 139 5.43 0.73 7.56
C ARG A 139 5.94 0.97 6.16
N PHE A 140 7.25 0.93 5.99
CA PHE A 140 7.85 0.73 4.70
C PHE A 140 7.59 -0.74 4.42
N LYS A 141 6.53 -1.01 3.66
CA LYS A 141 6.51 -2.22 2.85
C LYS A 141 7.78 -2.09 2.02
N LYS A 142 8.89 -2.74 2.42
CA LYS A 142 9.94 -3.08 1.47
C LYS A 142 9.15 -3.55 0.25
N PRO A 143 9.46 -3.12 -0.98
CA PRO A 143 9.04 -3.89 -2.12
C PRO A 143 9.71 -5.25 -1.91
N LEU A 144 9.06 -6.13 -1.14
CA LEU A 144 9.12 -7.55 -1.32
C LEU A 144 9.10 -7.67 -2.82
N ARG A 145 10.16 -8.25 -3.38
CA ARG A 145 10.20 -8.74 -4.75
C ARG A 145 8.82 -9.32 -5.04
N SER A 146 7.97 -8.50 -5.68
CA SER A 146 6.50 -8.61 -5.76
C SER A 146 5.81 -9.45 -4.67
N PRO A 147 5.04 -8.88 -3.71
CA PRO A 147 3.97 -9.67 -3.11
C PRO A 147 3.07 -10.16 -4.26
N PRO A 148 2.73 -11.46 -4.37
CA PRO A 148 1.59 -11.83 -5.20
C PRO A 148 0.38 -11.03 -4.70
N ALA A 149 -0.38 -10.49 -5.64
CA ALA A 149 -1.51 -9.59 -5.47
C ALA A 149 -2.49 -10.03 -4.34
N PRO A 150 -3.29 -9.11 -3.77
CA PRO A 150 -4.31 -9.45 -2.77
C PRO A 150 -5.15 -10.63 -3.24
N ALA A 151 -5.55 -11.47 -2.29
CA ALA A 151 -6.39 -12.66 -2.45
C ALA A 151 -7.80 -12.34 -2.98
N SER A 152 -7.90 -11.78 -4.19
CA SER A 152 -8.87 -12.26 -5.15
C SER A 152 -8.32 -13.61 -5.61
N PRO A 153 -9.07 -14.72 -5.58
CA PRO A 153 -8.66 -15.88 -6.37
C PRO A 153 -8.31 -15.33 -7.77
N PRO A 154 -7.12 -15.61 -8.35
CA PRO A 154 -6.91 -15.29 -9.76
C PRO A 154 -8.14 -15.83 -10.47
N PRO A 155 -8.83 -15.04 -11.34
CA PRO A 155 -9.98 -15.53 -12.07
C PRO A 155 -9.55 -16.87 -12.62
N ARG A 156 -10.09 -17.95 -12.05
CA ARG A 156 -9.48 -19.29 -12.10
C ARG A 156 -9.05 -19.45 -13.54
N GLU A 157 -7.76 -19.51 -13.85
CA GLU A 157 -7.36 -19.76 -15.23
C GLU A 157 -7.94 -21.14 -15.50
N THR A 158 -9.11 -21.12 -16.12
CA THR A 158 -9.98 -22.25 -16.21
C THR A 158 -9.29 -23.25 -17.12
N ARG A 159 -9.67 -24.52 -16.99
CA ARG A 159 -9.24 -25.58 -17.91
C ARG A 159 -9.61 -25.28 -19.37
N HIS A 160 -10.39 -24.24 -19.63
CA HIS A 160 -10.95 -23.85 -20.91
C HIS A 160 -10.24 -22.61 -21.46
N LYS A 161 -8.98 -22.80 -21.83
CA LYS A 161 -8.12 -21.78 -22.46
C LYS A 161 -8.10 -22.00 -23.97
N LEU A 162 -8.38 -20.95 -24.73
CA LEU A 162 -8.23 -20.92 -26.19
C LEU A 162 -6.92 -20.25 -26.56
N TYR A 163 -6.20 -20.88 -27.49
CA TYR A 163 -5.08 -20.32 -28.21
C TYR A 163 -5.60 -19.59 -29.45
N VAL A 164 -5.25 -18.30 -29.55
CA VAL A 164 -5.60 -17.45 -30.68
C VAL A 164 -4.34 -17.17 -31.47
N SER A 165 -4.32 -17.57 -32.74
CA SER A 165 -3.18 -17.41 -33.64
C SER A 165 -3.51 -16.55 -34.85
N ASN A 166 -2.46 -16.18 -35.60
CA ASN A 166 -2.54 -15.32 -36.78
C ASN A 166 -3.10 -13.92 -36.50
N LEU A 167 -2.90 -13.41 -35.28
CA LEU A 167 -3.29 -12.05 -34.92
C LEU A 167 -2.42 -11.03 -35.65
N ALA A 168 -3.03 -9.92 -36.06
CA ALA A 168 -2.30 -8.77 -36.55
C ALA A 168 -1.29 -8.28 -35.50
N TRP A 169 -0.10 -7.86 -35.93
CA TRP A 169 0.92 -7.39 -34.98
C TRP A 169 0.52 -6.13 -34.21
N LYS A 170 -0.44 -5.37 -34.74
CA LYS A 170 -1.06 -4.22 -34.05
C LYS A 170 -2.17 -4.63 -33.07
N ALA A 171 -2.62 -5.89 -33.09
CA ALA A 171 -3.68 -6.38 -32.21
C ALA A 171 -3.21 -6.36 -30.75
N ARG A 172 -4.11 -5.89 -29.88
CA ARG A 172 -3.91 -5.84 -28.43
C ARG A 172 -5.01 -6.64 -27.73
N SER A 173 -4.85 -6.81 -26.42
CA SER A 173 -5.86 -7.47 -25.57
C SER A 173 -7.24 -6.80 -25.64
N THR A 174 -7.30 -5.49 -25.90
CA THR A 174 -8.57 -4.75 -26.09
C THR A 174 -9.36 -5.27 -27.28
N HIS A 175 -8.72 -5.38 -28.44
CA HIS A 175 -9.36 -5.84 -29.67
C HIS A 175 -9.80 -7.30 -29.60
N LEU A 176 -8.99 -8.16 -28.97
CA LEU A 176 -9.41 -9.52 -28.69
C LEU A 176 -10.66 -9.53 -27.82
N ARG A 177 -10.62 -8.80 -26.70
CA ARG A 177 -11.75 -8.76 -25.78
C ARG A 177 -13.02 -8.26 -26.46
N GLU A 178 -12.95 -7.22 -27.28
CA GLU A 178 -14.09 -6.71 -28.06
C GLU A 178 -14.69 -7.77 -29.01
N LEU A 179 -13.86 -8.51 -29.75
CA LEU A 179 -14.34 -9.56 -30.65
C LEU A 179 -15.03 -10.71 -29.91
N PHE A 180 -14.47 -11.12 -28.78
CA PHE A 180 -15.04 -12.20 -27.98
C PHE A 180 -16.30 -11.72 -27.22
N SER A 181 -16.30 -10.48 -26.73
CA SER A 181 -17.43 -9.84 -26.03
C SER A 181 -18.70 -9.70 -26.87
N ALA A 182 -18.61 -9.76 -28.20
CA ALA A 182 -19.79 -9.73 -29.08
C ALA A 182 -20.69 -10.96 -28.90
N ASN A 183 -20.12 -12.12 -28.56
CA ASN A 183 -20.83 -13.39 -28.49
C ASN A 183 -20.67 -14.11 -27.13
N PHE A 184 -19.62 -13.80 -26.36
CA PHE A 184 -19.22 -14.53 -25.16
C PHE A 184 -18.63 -13.58 -24.10
N GLU A 185 -18.53 -14.02 -22.84
CA GLU A 185 -17.87 -13.23 -21.77
C GLU A 185 -16.50 -13.84 -21.41
N PRO A 186 -15.40 -13.40 -22.07
CA PRO A 186 -14.07 -13.93 -21.76
C PRO A 186 -13.62 -13.47 -20.37
N VAL A 187 -13.21 -14.43 -19.53
CA VAL A 187 -12.72 -14.19 -18.16
C VAL A 187 -11.38 -13.45 -18.19
N SER A 188 -10.50 -13.84 -19.12
CA SER A 188 -9.22 -13.13 -19.34
C SER A 188 -8.79 -13.23 -20.79
N ALA A 189 -8.18 -12.15 -21.30
CA ALA A 189 -7.61 -12.09 -22.65
C ALA A 189 -6.20 -11.50 -22.57
N ARG A 190 -5.22 -12.25 -23.07
CA ARG A 190 -3.80 -11.87 -23.02
C ARG A 190 -3.14 -12.08 -24.38
N VAL A 191 -2.48 -11.03 -24.88
CA VAL A 191 -1.61 -11.12 -26.06
C VAL A 191 -0.18 -11.33 -25.60
N VAL A 192 0.55 -12.24 -26.23
CA VAL A 192 1.97 -12.45 -25.93
C VAL A 192 2.81 -11.58 -26.85
N PHE A 193 3.76 -10.87 -26.25
CA PHE A 193 4.75 -10.06 -26.93
C PHE A 193 6.09 -10.78 -26.82
N ASP A 194 6.84 -10.78 -27.91
CA ASP A 194 8.20 -11.30 -27.96
C ASP A 194 9.11 -10.35 -27.16
N SER A 195 9.62 -10.84 -26.03
CA SER A 195 10.34 -10.04 -25.02
C SER A 195 11.63 -9.36 -25.51
N PRO A 196 12.44 -9.91 -26.44
CA PRO A 196 13.65 -9.22 -26.93
C PRO A 196 13.36 -8.14 -27.98
N SER A 197 12.31 -8.29 -28.80
CA SER A 197 12.01 -7.36 -29.89
C SER A 197 10.88 -6.37 -29.57
N GLY A 198 10.13 -6.61 -28.49
CA GLY A 198 8.94 -5.85 -28.13
C GLY A 198 7.81 -5.95 -29.16
N ARG A 199 7.95 -6.81 -30.18
CA ARG A 199 6.94 -7.03 -31.21
C ARG A 199 5.90 -8.01 -30.68
N SER A 200 4.66 -7.84 -31.11
CA SER A 200 3.59 -8.80 -30.80
C SER A 200 3.94 -10.15 -31.43
N GLY A 201 3.85 -11.23 -30.66
CA GLY A 201 4.09 -12.59 -31.16
C GLY A 201 3.06 -13.04 -32.20
N GLY A 202 2.01 -12.24 -32.44
CA GLY A 202 0.93 -12.58 -33.37
C GLY A 202 0.02 -13.69 -32.82
N TYR A 203 0.10 -13.97 -31.52
CA TYR A 203 -0.76 -14.92 -30.84
C TYR A 203 -1.12 -14.44 -29.43
N GLY A 204 -2.21 -14.99 -28.91
CA GLY A 204 -2.75 -14.69 -27.60
C GLY A 204 -3.49 -15.87 -27.00
N PHE A 205 -3.93 -15.69 -25.77
CA PHE A 205 -4.70 -16.66 -25.02
C PHE A 205 -5.95 -16.00 -24.45
N VAL A 206 -7.06 -16.73 -24.51
CA VAL A 206 -8.34 -16.32 -23.91
C VAL A 206 -8.85 -17.43 -23.02
N SER A 207 -9.24 -17.12 -21.79
CA SER A 207 -9.83 -18.08 -20.85
C SER A 207 -11.32 -17.83 -20.69
N PHE A 208 -12.13 -18.89 -20.70
CA PHE A 208 -13.59 -18.83 -20.53
C PHE A 208 -14.04 -19.45 -19.22
N ALA A 209 -15.19 -19.04 -18.69
CA ALA A 209 -15.71 -19.65 -17.46
C ALA A 209 -16.13 -21.10 -17.68
N THR A 210 -16.71 -21.40 -18.86
CA THR A 210 -17.26 -22.71 -19.21
C THR A 210 -16.57 -23.32 -20.43
N LYS A 211 -16.59 -24.66 -20.53
CA LYS A 211 -16.08 -25.38 -21.72
C LYS A 211 -16.92 -25.12 -22.95
N GLU A 212 -18.23 -25.04 -22.75
CA GLU A 212 -19.24 -24.85 -23.80
C GLU A 212 -19.04 -23.51 -24.51
N GLU A 213 -18.79 -22.42 -23.75
CA GLU A 213 -18.45 -21.11 -24.34
C GLU A 213 -17.16 -21.18 -25.17
N ALA A 214 -16.15 -21.91 -24.70
CA ALA A 214 -14.88 -22.02 -25.40
C ALA A 214 -15.02 -22.77 -26.75
N GLU A 215 -15.80 -23.85 -26.79
CA GLU A 215 -16.05 -24.62 -28.01
C GLU A 215 -16.97 -23.87 -29.00
N ALA A 216 -17.99 -23.18 -28.48
CA ALA A 216 -18.85 -22.31 -29.28
C ALA A 216 -18.04 -21.13 -29.87
N ALA A 217 -17.13 -20.54 -29.11
CA ALA A 217 -16.24 -19.49 -29.58
C ALA A 217 -15.28 -19.99 -30.67
N LEU A 218 -14.74 -21.20 -30.53
CA LEU A 218 -13.94 -21.83 -31.58
C LEU A 218 -14.74 -21.96 -32.88
N SER A 219 -15.97 -22.49 -32.82
CA SER A 219 -16.78 -22.70 -34.02
C SER A 219 -17.28 -21.39 -34.67
N ALA A 220 -17.56 -20.35 -33.87
CA ALA A 220 -18.17 -19.11 -34.35
C ALA A 220 -17.15 -18.01 -34.74
N LEU A 221 -15.93 -18.05 -34.21
CA LEU A 221 -14.94 -16.99 -34.37
C LEU A 221 -13.67 -17.45 -35.11
N ASP A 222 -13.52 -18.75 -35.39
CA ASP A 222 -12.44 -19.25 -36.25
C ASP A 222 -12.59 -18.72 -37.67
N GLY A 223 -11.51 -18.15 -38.21
CA GLY A 223 -11.50 -17.49 -39.52
C GLY A 223 -11.99 -16.05 -39.54
N LYS A 224 -12.40 -15.44 -38.41
CA LYS A 224 -12.82 -14.03 -38.40
C LYS A 224 -11.67 -13.07 -38.66
N GLU A 225 -11.93 -12.02 -39.42
CA GLU A 225 -10.92 -10.99 -39.71
C GLU A 225 -10.77 -9.99 -38.57
N LEU A 226 -9.58 -9.93 -37.97
CA LEU A 226 -9.16 -8.91 -37.02
C LEU A 226 -8.08 -8.06 -37.68
N LEU A 227 -8.39 -6.78 -37.93
CA LEU A 227 -7.45 -5.81 -38.55
C LEU A 227 -6.91 -6.30 -39.91
N GLY A 228 -7.76 -6.92 -40.73
CA GLY A 228 -7.41 -7.40 -42.07
C GLY A 228 -6.63 -8.71 -42.10
N ARG A 229 -6.61 -9.47 -41.00
CA ARG A 229 -6.04 -10.82 -40.95
C ARG A 229 -7.03 -11.80 -40.29
N PRO A 230 -7.28 -12.98 -40.87
CA PRO A 230 -8.17 -13.98 -40.27
C PRO A 230 -7.50 -14.61 -39.05
N ILE A 231 -8.21 -14.65 -37.92
CA ILE A 231 -7.75 -15.27 -36.68
C ILE A 231 -8.02 -16.77 -36.72
N SER A 232 -7.14 -17.57 -36.11
CA SER A 232 -7.36 -19.01 -35.97
C SER A 232 -7.39 -19.43 -34.51
N LEU A 233 -8.43 -20.15 -34.10
CA LEU A 233 -8.69 -20.56 -32.71
C LEU A 233 -8.42 -22.05 -32.52
N LYS A 234 -7.70 -22.40 -31.44
CA LYS A 234 -7.45 -23.79 -31.03
C LYS A 234 -7.66 -23.93 -29.54
N ILE A 235 -8.11 -25.10 -29.09
CA ILE A 235 -8.15 -25.42 -27.66
C ILE A 235 -6.70 -25.57 -27.16
N SER A 236 -6.35 -24.87 -26.09
CA SER A 236 -5.01 -24.91 -25.49
C SER A 236 -5.00 -25.91 -24.34
N GLU A 237 -4.42 -27.09 -24.54
CA GLU A 237 -4.30 -28.15 -23.52
C GLU A 237 -3.23 -27.90 -22.45
N LYS A 238 -2.63 -26.71 -22.40
CA LYS A 238 -1.66 -26.34 -21.35
C LYS A 238 -2.37 -26.16 -20.00
N ASN A 239 -2.68 -27.27 -19.35
CA ASN A 239 -3.02 -27.36 -17.94
C ASN A 239 -1.89 -26.70 -17.12
N ILE A 240 -2.27 -25.86 -16.16
CA ILE A 240 -1.34 -25.09 -15.32
C ILE A 240 -0.70 -25.95 -14.20
N ASP A 241 -0.98 -27.26 -14.17
CA ASP A 241 -0.50 -28.13 -13.10
C ASP A 241 0.66 -29.08 -13.50
N GLU A 242 1.28 -28.94 -14.68
CA GLU A 242 2.50 -29.69 -15.01
C GLU A 242 3.71 -28.79 -15.34
N PRO A 243 4.83 -28.91 -14.59
CA PRO A 243 6.08 -28.26 -14.96
C PRO A 243 6.66 -28.91 -16.22
N ALA A 244 7.01 -28.06 -17.19
CA ALA A 244 7.58 -28.42 -18.48
C ALA A 244 8.71 -29.47 -18.37
N LYS A 245 8.44 -30.70 -18.80
CA LYS A 245 9.50 -31.60 -19.28
C LYS A 245 9.90 -31.14 -20.67
N LYS A 246 11.13 -30.62 -20.79
CA LYS A 246 11.86 -30.59 -22.04
C LYS A 246 12.27 -32.03 -22.32
N GLU A 247 11.68 -32.67 -23.31
CA GLU A 247 12.30 -33.83 -23.95
C GLU A 247 13.00 -33.33 -25.21
N GLU A 248 14.32 -33.20 -25.09
CA GLU A 248 15.25 -33.28 -26.20
C GLU A 248 15.15 -34.70 -26.78
N GLY A 249 14.65 -34.80 -28.01
CA GLY A 249 14.58 -36.04 -28.78
C GLY A 249 15.37 -35.89 -30.07
N MET A 250 16.70 -35.94 -29.94
CA MET A 250 17.66 -36.21 -31.00
C MET A 250 17.32 -37.56 -31.67
N THR A 251 17.04 -37.55 -32.97
CA THR A 251 17.26 -38.72 -33.84
C THR A 251 17.74 -38.22 -35.20
N ASP A 252 19.04 -37.92 -35.26
CA ASP A 252 19.80 -38.14 -36.49
C ASP A 252 19.95 -39.66 -36.66
N GLU A 253 19.48 -40.21 -37.77
CA GLU A 253 20.16 -41.27 -38.54
C GLU A 253 19.31 -41.68 -39.76
N GLN A 254 19.69 -41.17 -40.93
CA GLN A 254 19.65 -41.96 -42.17
C GLN A 254 20.89 -42.86 -42.18
N PRO A 255 20.80 -44.09 -42.70
CA PRO A 255 21.42 -44.36 -44.01
C PRO A 255 20.51 -45.21 -44.91
N ALA A 256 20.34 -44.85 -46.19
CA ALA A 256 21.21 -45.18 -47.32
C ALA A 256 21.02 -46.61 -47.86
N VAL A 257 20.51 -46.64 -49.09
CA VAL A 257 20.35 -47.76 -50.02
C VAL A 257 21.70 -48.25 -50.52
N ILE A 258 22.04 -49.53 -50.36
CA ILE A 258 22.94 -50.39 -51.17
C ILE A 258 22.62 -51.85 -50.73
N ASP A 259 22.39 -52.90 -51.54
CA ASP A 259 22.68 -53.26 -52.94
C ASP A 259 21.41 -53.76 -53.68
#